data_AF-C0QQI9-F1
#
_entry.id   AF-C0QQI9-F1
#
_cell.length_a   1.000
_cell.length_b   1.000
_cell.length_c   1.000
_cell.angle_alpha   90.00
_cell.angle_beta   90.00
_cell.angle_gamma   90.00
#
_symmetry.space_group_name_H-M   'P 1'
#
loop_
_entity.id
_entity.type
_entity.pdbx_description
1 polymer ?
#
loop_
_entity_poly.entity_id
_entity_poly.type
_entity_poly.pdbx_seq_one_letter_code
_entity_poly.pdbx_strand_id
1 'polypeptide(L)'
;MVRKIKGFTIVELLLVIVLFAILAAIAVVPFKNKIEANKIETDIRRMYGLLQEGRMTAFGEKRRLIFSLNPADKSACLIDEATSSVIKCVNLNKSSYNPVTITIDKRGTFTNGSIYFTGDKKGAVFDCISISYIRVKMGEWNGTDCVVK
;
A
#
# COMPACT_ATOMS: atom_id res chain seq x y z
N MET A 1 -18.93 -24.35 -58.84
CA MET A 1 -18.56 -22.97 -58.42
C MET A 1 -17.29 -23.06 -57.58
N VAL A 2 -16.15 -22.59 -58.08
CA VAL A 2 -14.86 -22.68 -57.36
C VAL A 2 -14.63 -21.38 -56.60
N ARG A 3 -14.64 -21.45 -55.27
CA ARG A 3 -14.44 -20.30 -54.37
C ARG A 3 -12.95 -19.96 -54.32
N LYS A 4 -12.57 -18.80 -54.87
CA LYS A 4 -11.20 -18.25 -54.75
C LYS A 4 -10.92 -17.90 -53.28
N ILE A 5 -10.07 -18.68 -52.63
CA ILE A 5 -9.52 -18.37 -51.31
C ILE A 5 -8.33 -17.44 -51.56
N LYS A 6 -8.46 -16.15 -51.22
CA LYS A 6 -7.32 -15.21 -51.24
C LYS A 6 -6.51 -15.47 -49.97
N GLY A 7 -5.30 -16.00 -50.11
CA GLY A 7 -4.36 -16.20 -48.99
C GLY A 7 -3.81 -14.87 -48.49
N PHE A 8 -3.57 -14.78 -47.19
CA PHE A 8 -2.89 -13.64 -46.56
C PHE A 8 -1.45 -13.55 -47.08
N THR A 9 -0.98 -12.36 -47.42
CA THR A 9 0.40 -12.20 -47.92
C THR A 9 1.37 -12.21 -46.73
N ILE A 10 2.55 -12.82 -46.91
CA ILE A 10 3.61 -12.83 -45.86
C ILE A 10 3.99 -11.41 -45.44
N VAL A 11 3.95 -10.47 -46.38
CA VAL A 11 4.25 -9.04 -46.15
C VAL A 11 3.23 -8.40 -45.21
N GLU A 12 1.94 -8.74 -45.35
CA GLU A 12 0.88 -8.22 -44.48
C GLU A 12 1.05 -8.72 -43.04
N LEU A 13 1.42 -9.99 -42.86
CA LEU A 13 1.74 -10.53 -41.54
C LEU A 13 2.96 -9.82 -40.92
N LEU A 14 4.00 -9.58 -41.72
CA LEU A 14 5.22 -8.89 -41.27
C LEU A 14 4.92 -7.46 -40.83
N LEU A 15 4.08 -6.75 -41.57
CA LEU A 15 3.66 -5.38 -41.26
C LEU A 15 2.84 -5.33 -39.96
N VAL A 16 1.94 -6.29 -39.73
CA VAL A 16 1.19 -6.40 -38.47
C VAL A 16 2.12 -6.63 -37.28
N ILE A 17 3.12 -7.51 -37.40
CA ILE A 17 4.07 -7.78 -36.30
C ILE A 17 4.90 -6.53 -35.99
N VAL A 18 5.35 -5.79 -37.01
CA VAL A 18 6.08 -4.52 -36.82
C VAL A 18 5.22 -3.47 -36.13
N LEU A 19 3.96 -3.31 -36.54
CA LEU A 19 3.03 -2.39 -35.88
C LEU A 19 2.77 -2.78 -34.43
N PHE A 20 2.61 -4.07 -34.15
CA PHE A 20 2.46 -4.58 -32.78
C PHE A 20 3.70 -4.31 -31.92
N ALA A 21 4.91 -4.45 -32.46
CA ALA A 21 6.14 -4.17 -31.73
C ALA A 21 6.24 -2.70 -31.28
N ILE A 22 5.86 -1.77 -32.16
CA ILE A 22 5.85 -0.33 -31.86
C ILE A 22 4.82 -0.01 -30.76
N LEU A 23 3.61 -0.56 -30.87
CA LEU A 23 2.55 -0.35 -29.88
C LEU A 23 2.91 -0.93 -28.51
N ALA A 24 3.52 -2.12 -28.49
CA ALA A 24 3.97 -2.76 -27.27
C ALA A 24 5.02 -1.93 -26.53
N ALA A 25 5.95 -1.29 -27.26
CA ALA A 25 7.01 -0.47 -26.66
C ALA A 25 6.45 0.72 -25.85
N ILE A 26 5.37 1.36 -26.32
CA ILE A 26 4.78 2.54 -25.66
C ILE A 26 3.98 2.14 -24.42
N ALA A 27 3.35 0.96 -24.43
CA ALA A 27 2.42 0.55 -23.39
C ALA A 27 3.09 0.21 -22.04
N VAL A 28 4.37 -0.18 -22.01
CA VAL A 28 5.01 -0.79 -20.81
C VAL A 28 5.14 0.17 -19.62
N VAL A 29 5.43 1.46 -19.84
CA VAL A 29 5.72 2.42 -18.77
C VAL A 29 4.53 2.68 -17.82
N PRO A 30 3.31 3.01 -18.29
CA PRO A 30 2.17 3.29 -17.41
C PRO A 30 1.75 2.07 -16.57
N PHE A 31 1.93 0.85 -17.06
CA PHE A 31 1.62 -0.36 -16.29
C PHE A 31 2.52 -0.53 -15.07
N LYS A 32 3.82 -0.25 -15.20
CA LYS A 32 4.76 -0.34 -14.07
C LYS A 32 4.37 0.63 -12.95
N ASN A 33 4.02 1.88 -13.29
CA ASN A 33 3.62 2.88 -12.29
C ASN A 33 2.34 2.47 -11.54
N LYS A 34 1.33 1.93 -12.24
CA LYS A 34 0.10 1.44 -11.59
C LYS A 34 0.33 0.26 -10.65
N ILE A 35 1.23 -0.66 -11.01
CA ILE A 35 1.57 -1.79 -10.13
C ILE A 35 2.24 -1.27 -8.86
N GLU A 36 3.15 -0.31 -8.97
CA GLU A 36 3.83 0.28 -7.83
C GLU A 36 2.88 1.08 -6.92
N ALA A 37 1.97 1.86 -7.51
CA ALA A 37 0.91 2.56 -6.79
C ALA A 37 0.01 1.59 -6.00
N ASN A 38 -0.42 0.49 -6.63
CA ASN A 38 -1.26 -0.53 -5.98
C ASN A 38 -0.57 -1.18 -4.78
N LYS A 39 0.76 -1.36 -4.83
CA LYS A 39 1.54 -1.89 -3.70
C LYS A 39 1.49 -0.95 -2.50
N ILE A 40 1.69 0.35 -2.73
CA ILE A 40 1.61 1.38 -1.68
C ILE A 40 0.22 1.40 -1.05
N GLU A 41 -0.84 1.42 -1.88
CA GLU A 41 -2.21 1.40 -1.35
C GLU A 41 -2.51 0.12 -0.55
N THR A 42 -2.00 -1.02 -0.99
CA THR A 42 -2.18 -2.30 -0.28
C THR A 42 -1.51 -2.27 1.07
N ASP A 43 -0.29 -1.73 1.16
CA ASP A 43 0.44 -1.57 2.41
C ASP A 43 -0.30 -0.63 3.38
N ILE A 44 -0.79 0.51 2.90
CA ILE A 44 -1.59 1.46 3.68
C ILE A 44 -2.87 0.78 4.21
N ARG A 45 -3.59 0.03 3.38
CA ARG A 45 -4.79 -0.72 3.80
C ARG A 45 -4.46 -1.79 4.84
N ARG A 46 -3.32 -2.49 4.71
CA ARG A 46 -2.87 -3.49 5.69
C ARG A 46 -2.53 -2.86 7.03
N MET A 47 -1.81 -1.74 7.03
CA MET A 47 -1.49 -1.00 8.26
C MET A 47 -2.75 -0.43 8.92
N TYR A 48 -3.67 0.12 8.13
CA TYR A 48 -4.98 0.55 8.61
C TYR A 48 -5.74 -0.61 9.28
N GLY A 49 -5.81 -1.76 8.61
CA GLY A 49 -6.42 -2.96 9.18
C GLY A 49 -5.77 -3.40 10.48
N LEU A 50 -4.44 -3.39 10.54
CA LEU A 50 -3.67 -3.76 11.74
C LEU A 50 -3.92 -2.79 12.91
N LEU A 51 -4.04 -1.48 12.65
CA LEU A 51 -4.38 -0.49 13.68
C LEU A 51 -5.79 -0.73 14.25
N GLN A 52 -6.76 -1.04 13.39
CA GLN A 52 -8.14 -1.33 13.85
C GLN A 52 -8.21 -2.65 14.60
N GLU A 53 -7.47 -3.66 14.16
CA GLU A 53 -7.34 -4.93 14.89
C GLU A 53 -6.69 -4.71 16.26
N GLY A 54 -5.56 -3.99 16.31
CA GLY A 54 -4.90 -3.64 17.56
C GLY A 54 -5.81 -2.89 18.52
N ARG A 55 -6.68 -2.00 18.02
CA ARG A 55 -7.70 -1.35 18.82
C ARG A 55 -8.70 -2.32 19.44
N MET A 56 -9.20 -3.26 18.65
CA MET A 56 -10.15 -4.28 19.12
C MET A 56 -9.51 -5.18 20.17
N THR A 57 -8.27 -5.63 19.94
CA THR A 57 -7.51 -6.47 20.87
C THR A 57 -7.17 -5.73 22.16
N ALA A 58 -6.65 -4.49 22.08
CA ALA A 58 -6.33 -3.68 23.25
C ALA A 58 -7.57 -3.42 24.13
N PHE A 59 -8.72 -3.14 23.51
CA PHE A 59 -9.97 -2.94 24.21
C PHE A 59 -10.55 -4.24 24.79
N GLY A 60 -10.47 -5.35 24.06
CA GLY A 60 -11.02 -6.65 24.46
C GLY A 60 -10.24 -7.28 25.61
N GLU A 61 -8.92 -7.30 25.50
CA GLU A 61 -8.02 -7.96 26.47
C GLU A 61 -7.52 -7.00 27.57
N LYS A 62 -7.93 -5.73 27.53
CA LYS A 62 -7.57 -4.69 28.51
C LYS A 62 -6.06 -4.49 28.71
N ARG A 63 -5.28 -4.73 27.66
CA ARG A 63 -3.84 -4.48 27.62
C ARG A 63 -3.49 -3.34 26.68
N ARG A 64 -2.35 -2.70 26.93
CA ARG A 64 -1.83 -1.63 26.07
C ARG A 64 -0.92 -2.23 25.00
N LEU A 65 -1.11 -1.80 23.76
CA LEU A 65 -0.37 -2.30 22.61
C LEU A 65 0.41 -1.17 21.96
N ILE A 66 1.50 -1.51 21.30
CA ILE A 66 2.32 -0.61 20.50
C ILE A 66 2.28 -1.09 19.06
N PHE A 67 1.75 -0.27 18.18
CA PHE A 67 2.00 -0.40 16.75
C PHE A 67 3.38 0.15 16.46
N SER A 68 4.25 -0.67 15.88
CA SER A 68 5.60 -0.29 15.46
C SER A 68 5.75 -0.50 13.96
N LEU A 69 6.19 0.54 13.27
CA LEU A 69 6.55 0.49 11.87
C LEU A 69 8.06 0.69 11.74
N ASN A 70 8.76 -0.38 11.34
CA ASN A 70 10.17 -0.30 10.99
C ASN A 70 10.34 -0.41 9.47
N PRO A 71 10.77 0.67 8.78
CA PRO A 71 10.99 0.65 7.35
C PRO A 71 12.05 -0.36 6.90
N ALA A 72 13.04 -0.67 7.75
CA ALA A 72 14.10 -1.63 7.42
C ALA A 72 13.57 -3.07 7.27
N ASP A 73 12.65 -3.46 8.15
CA ASP A 73 12.13 -4.83 8.23
C ASP A 73 10.96 -5.09 7.27
N LYS A 74 10.53 -4.07 6.51
CA LYS A 74 9.34 -4.11 5.63
C LYS A 74 8.12 -4.70 6.33
N SER A 75 7.94 -4.40 7.61
CA SER A 75 6.84 -4.94 8.39
C SER A 75 6.33 -3.91 9.38
N ALA A 76 5.03 -4.02 9.67
CA ALA A 76 4.39 -3.30 10.74
C ALA A 76 3.84 -4.32 11.73
N CYS A 77 4.08 -4.09 13.02
CA CYS A 77 3.78 -5.06 14.07
C CYS A 77 3.00 -4.43 15.23
N LEU A 78 2.13 -5.23 15.82
CA LEU A 78 1.53 -4.98 17.13
C LEU A 78 2.35 -5.72 18.18
N ILE A 79 2.78 -4.98 19.18
CA ILE A 79 3.63 -5.45 20.27
C ILE A 79 2.88 -5.18 21.58
N ASP A 80 2.91 -6.13 22.49
CA ASP A 80 2.41 -5.92 23.85
C ASP A 80 3.40 -5.01 24.62
N GLU A 81 2.91 -3.91 25.18
CA GLU A 81 3.77 -2.96 25.91
C GLU A 81 4.35 -3.56 27.20
N ALA A 82 3.63 -4.46 27.87
CA ALA A 82 4.06 -5.01 29.16
C ALA A 82 5.09 -6.12 29.00
N THR A 83 4.93 -6.99 28.00
CA THR A 83 5.80 -8.17 27.79
C THR A 83 6.80 -7.99 26.65
N SER A 84 6.68 -6.92 25.86
CA SER A 84 7.45 -6.71 24.63
C SER A 84 7.30 -7.85 23.61
N SER A 85 6.25 -8.67 23.73
CA SER A 85 5.99 -9.77 22.82
C SER A 85 5.27 -9.29 21.56
N VAL A 86 5.71 -9.75 20.39
CA VAL A 86 5.03 -9.49 19.12
C VAL A 86 3.73 -10.31 19.07
N ILE A 87 2.60 -9.62 18.91
CA ILE A 87 1.27 -10.24 18.83
C ILE A 87 0.95 -10.58 17.38
N LYS A 88 1.17 -9.62 16.48
CA LYS A 88 0.86 -9.78 15.05
C LYS A 88 1.69 -8.84 14.21
N CYS A 89 2.12 -9.30 13.04
CA CYS A 89 2.78 -8.47 12.05
C CYS A 89 2.13 -8.60 10.69
N VAL A 90 2.24 -7.54 9.88
CA VAL A 90 1.92 -7.55 8.46
C VAL A 90 3.16 -7.19 7.67
N ASN A 91 3.38 -7.92 6.57
CA ASN A 91 4.46 -7.63 5.63
C ASN A 91 4.02 -6.55 4.64
N LEU A 92 4.92 -5.61 4.42
CA LEU A 92 4.78 -4.49 3.49
C LEU A 92 5.56 -4.79 2.21
N ASN A 93 5.02 -4.34 1.09
CA ASN A 93 5.69 -4.42 -0.20
C ASN A 93 6.82 -3.38 -0.31
N LYS A 94 6.69 -2.27 0.43
CA LYS A 94 7.63 -1.15 0.42
C LYS A 94 8.28 -0.92 1.78
N SER A 95 9.49 -0.36 1.74
CA SER A 95 10.26 0.07 2.92
C SER A 95 10.28 1.58 3.11
N SER A 96 9.88 2.39 2.12
CA SER A 96 9.96 3.85 2.19
C SER A 96 8.77 4.45 2.94
N TYR A 97 8.67 4.19 4.23
CA TYR A 97 7.70 4.83 5.12
C TYR A 97 8.41 5.59 6.23
N ASN A 98 7.75 6.59 6.81
CA ASN A 98 8.28 7.23 8.01
C ASN A 98 8.25 6.23 9.18
N PRO A 99 9.37 6.04 9.90
CA PRO A 99 9.36 5.20 11.09
C PRO A 99 8.47 5.87 12.14
N VAL A 100 7.56 5.10 12.74
CA VAL A 100 6.67 5.61 13.78
C VAL A 100 6.21 4.49 14.71
N THR A 101 6.03 4.86 15.97
CA THR A 101 5.40 4.03 16.99
C THR A 101 4.11 4.71 17.46
N ILE A 102 3.02 3.96 17.45
CA ILE A 102 1.69 4.45 17.87
C ILE A 102 1.21 3.56 19.02
N THR A 103 1.00 4.16 20.19
CA THR A 103 0.44 3.44 21.33
C THR A 103 -1.07 3.34 21.20
N ILE A 104 -1.61 2.17 21.56
CA ILE A 104 -3.02 1.86 21.66
C ILE A 104 -3.31 1.57 23.13
N ASP A 105 -4.08 2.43 23.79
CA ASP A 105 -4.43 2.26 25.19
C ASP A 105 -5.42 1.08 25.37
N LYS A 106 -5.53 0.53 26.57
CA LYS A 106 -6.54 -0.47 26.96
C LYS A 106 -7.99 0.00 26.76
N ARG A 107 -8.21 1.30 26.53
CA ARG A 107 -9.50 1.90 26.13
C ARG A 107 -9.73 1.90 24.61
N GLY A 108 -8.79 1.42 23.81
CA GLY A 108 -8.86 1.45 22.35
C GLY A 108 -8.70 2.85 21.76
N THR A 109 -7.93 3.71 22.42
CA THR A 109 -7.57 5.05 21.93
C THR A 109 -6.11 5.07 21.49
N PHE A 110 -5.78 5.94 20.53
CA PHE A 110 -4.46 6.00 19.92
C PHE A 110 -3.66 7.22 20.40
N THR A 111 -2.34 7.16 20.34
CA THR A 111 -1.51 8.37 20.30
C THR A 111 -1.69 9.06 18.95
N ASN A 112 -1.74 10.40 18.93
CA ASN A 112 -1.82 11.16 17.69
C ASN A 112 -0.55 10.95 16.84
N GLY A 113 -0.70 10.86 15.52
CA GLY A 113 0.43 10.71 14.62
C GLY A 113 -0.01 10.51 13.17
N SER A 114 0.96 10.34 12.29
CA SER A 114 0.71 10.04 10.88
C SER A 114 1.71 9.01 10.39
N ILE A 115 1.23 8.08 9.58
CA ILE A 115 2.04 7.16 8.79
C ILE A 115 1.94 7.63 7.34
N TYR A 116 3.04 7.75 6.63
CA TYR A 116 3.06 8.17 5.23
C TYR A 116 4.23 7.55 4.48
N PHE A 117 4.01 7.35 3.19
CA PHE A 117 5.05 6.91 2.26
C PHE A 117 5.99 8.08 1.96
N THR A 118 7.30 7.83 2.01
CA THR A 118 8.34 8.85 1.81
C THR A 118 8.93 8.85 0.40
N GLY A 119 8.55 7.88 -0.45
CA GLY A 119 9.01 7.79 -1.83
C GLY A 119 8.06 8.44 -2.85
N ASP A 120 8.29 8.17 -4.12
CA ASP A 120 7.39 8.57 -5.20
C ASP A 120 6.12 7.71 -5.21
N LYS A 121 4.96 8.33 -4.98
CA LYS A 121 3.65 7.66 -4.92
C LYS A 121 3.20 7.00 -6.23
N LYS A 122 3.84 7.30 -7.37
CA LYS A 122 3.55 6.72 -8.70
C LYS A 122 2.05 6.75 -9.10
N GLY A 123 1.29 7.69 -8.55
CA GLY A 123 -0.15 7.84 -8.80
C GLY A 123 -1.05 7.02 -7.87
N ALA A 124 -0.57 6.57 -6.71
CA ALA A 124 -1.40 5.97 -5.66
C ALA A 124 -2.51 6.94 -5.18
N VAL A 125 -3.71 6.41 -4.96
CA VAL A 125 -4.86 7.18 -4.44
C VAL A 125 -4.67 7.53 -2.96
N PHE A 126 -4.06 6.61 -2.20
CA PHE A 126 -3.73 6.77 -0.79
C PHE A 126 -2.28 6.37 -0.55
N ASP A 127 -1.55 7.21 0.19
CA ASP A 127 -0.16 7.00 0.57
C ASP A 127 0.12 7.39 2.04
N CYS A 128 -0.92 7.76 2.79
CA CYS A 128 -0.81 8.06 4.22
C CYS A 128 -2.03 7.65 5.05
N ILE A 129 -1.82 7.63 6.37
CA ILE A 129 -2.79 7.38 7.41
C ILE A 129 -2.66 8.51 8.45
N SER A 130 -3.74 9.23 8.69
CA SER A 130 -3.86 10.20 9.78
C SER A 130 -4.47 9.50 11.00
N ILE A 131 -3.80 9.60 12.14
CA ILE A 131 -4.19 8.98 13.40
C ILE A 131 -4.45 10.08 14.42
N SER A 132 -5.68 10.10 14.94
CA SER A 132 -6.09 10.90 16.08
C SER A 132 -6.51 9.97 17.22
N TYR A 133 -6.68 10.53 18.41
CA TYR A 133 -7.03 9.80 19.63
C TYR A 133 -8.14 8.73 19.49
N ILE A 134 -9.16 8.98 18.67
CA ILE A 134 -10.31 8.07 18.47
C ILE A 134 -10.54 7.63 17.02
N ARG A 135 -9.75 8.15 16.08
CA ARG A 135 -10.02 8.01 14.63
C ARG A 135 -8.74 7.71 13.89
N VAL A 136 -8.83 6.78 12.94
CA VAL A 136 -7.78 6.48 11.98
C VAL A 136 -8.41 6.67 10.61
N LYS A 137 -7.75 7.42 9.71
CA LYS A 137 -8.26 7.67 8.36
C LYS A 137 -7.14 7.57 7.34
N MET A 138 -7.45 7.07 6.15
CA MET A 138 -6.51 7.02 5.02
C MET A 138 -6.59 8.34 4.23
N GLY A 139 -5.49 8.71 3.59
CA GLY A 139 -5.41 9.98 2.86
C GLY A 139 -4.22 10.04 1.91
N GLU A 140 -3.95 11.26 1.47
CA GLU A 140 -2.81 11.62 0.62
C GLU A 140 -1.84 12.57 1.33
N TRP A 141 -0.55 12.27 1.29
CA TRP A 141 0.51 13.06 1.87
C TRP A 141 0.84 14.24 0.95
N ASN A 142 0.72 15.46 1.46
CA ASN A 142 1.04 16.68 0.70
C ASN A 142 2.46 17.22 0.95
N GLY A 143 3.28 16.52 1.75
CA GLY A 143 4.60 16.97 2.18
C GLY A 143 4.65 17.46 3.63
N THR A 144 3.52 17.89 4.19
CA THR A 144 3.42 18.43 5.55
C THR A 144 2.42 17.65 6.40
N ASP A 145 1.26 17.32 5.82
CA ASP A 145 0.16 16.66 6.50
C ASP A 145 -0.46 15.56 5.63
N CYS A 146 -1.09 14.59 6.31
CA CYS A 146 -1.92 13.59 5.67
C CYS A 146 -3.33 14.14 5.42
N VAL A 147 -3.60 14.53 4.19
CA VAL A 147 -4.90 15.06 3.75
C VAL A 147 -5.86 13.91 3.55
N VAL A 148 -6.82 13.80 4.47
CA VAL A 148 -7.83 12.74 4.46
C VAL A 148 -8.73 12.85 3.23
N LYS A 149 -9.02 11.70 2.60
CA LYS A 149 -9.99 11.58 1.51
C LYS A 149 -11.20 10.74 1.93
#